data_AF-A0A1G3PJJ7-F1
#
_entry.id   AF-A0A1G3PJJ7-F1
#
_cell.length_a   1.000
_cell.length_b   1.000
_cell.length_c   1.000
_cell.angle_alpha   90.00
_cell.angle_beta   90.00
_cell.angle_gamma   90.00
#
_symmetry.space_group_name_H-M   'P 1'
#
loop_
_entity.id
_entity.type
_entity.pdbx_description
1 polymer ?
#
loop_
_entity_poly.entity_id
_entity_poly.type
_entity_poly.pdbx_seq_one_letter_code
_entity_poly.pdbx_strand_id
1 'polypeptide(L)'
;MDKLDAYALVFQMKANGADFYRGLSGKVENPGMKSILKELEEMEEEHLTYISGKIAEIRAKYPELSDEMASETDIYQQQVDKMSIEKYFHDENLGKYFILRLAYFIEADFLDFYSQSFRKYTGESKQVFEELIEMEHKRVKWMKGMIDKEIGEKGLSPDLYSVEEI
;
A
#
# COMPACT_ATOMS: atom_id res chain seq x y z
N MET A 1 -5.95 21.37 -4.14
CA MET A 1 -6.13 19.97 -4.54
C MET A 1 -7.61 19.77 -4.76
N ASP A 2 -7.99 19.65 -6.02
CA ASP A 2 -9.34 19.26 -6.40
C ASP A 2 -9.51 17.73 -6.29
N LYS A 3 -10.71 17.24 -6.63
CA LYS A 3 -11.05 15.80 -6.55
C LYS A 3 -10.22 14.97 -7.55
N LEU A 4 -9.97 15.51 -8.74
CA LEU A 4 -9.20 14.83 -9.78
C LEU A 4 -7.74 14.73 -9.36
N ASP A 5 -7.15 15.81 -8.85
CA ASP A 5 -5.79 15.85 -8.31
C ASP A 5 -5.59 14.78 -7.21
N ALA A 6 -6.56 14.66 -6.29
CA ALA A 6 -6.49 13.69 -5.21
C ALA A 6 -6.50 12.25 -5.74
N TYR A 7 -7.39 11.93 -6.69
CA TYR A 7 -7.40 10.61 -7.31
C TYR A 7 -6.17 10.35 -8.19
N ALA A 8 -5.68 11.35 -8.90
CA ALA A 8 -4.48 11.23 -9.74
C ALA A 8 -3.24 10.92 -8.89
N LEU A 9 -3.07 11.62 -7.77
CA LEU A 9 -2.00 11.36 -6.81
C LEU A 9 -2.06 9.91 -6.32
N VAL A 10 -3.24 9.46 -5.88
CA VAL A 10 -3.42 8.12 -5.31
C VAL A 10 -3.25 7.05 -6.39
N PHE A 11 -3.72 7.31 -7.61
CA PHE A 11 -3.46 6.42 -8.76
C PHE A 11 -1.97 6.19 -8.94
N GLN A 12 -1.16 7.24 -8.92
CA GLN A 12 0.29 7.11 -9.06
C GLN A 12 0.90 6.33 -7.91
N MET A 13 0.45 6.57 -6.67
CA MET A 13 0.93 5.84 -5.49
C MET A 13 0.64 4.34 -5.63
N LYS A 14 -0.57 3.97 -6.08
CA LYS A 14 -0.98 2.58 -6.29
C LYS A 14 -0.26 1.92 -7.47
N ALA A 15 0.01 2.67 -8.54
CA ALA A 15 0.81 2.20 -9.68
C ALA A 15 2.24 1.87 -9.24
N ASN A 16 2.85 2.77 -8.47
CA ASN A 16 4.16 2.56 -7.89
C ASN A 16 4.17 1.33 -6.97
N GLY A 17 3.11 1.10 -6.20
CA GLY A 17 2.96 -0.10 -5.36
C GLY A 17 2.90 -1.40 -6.15
N ALA A 18 2.09 -1.46 -7.19
CA ALA A 18 2.00 -2.63 -8.06
C ALA A 18 3.38 -2.95 -8.68
N ASP A 19 4.05 -1.93 -9.23
CA ASP A 19 5.40 -2.07 -9.79
C ASP A 19 6.44 -2.48 -8.74
N PHE A 20 6.33 -1.93 -7.53
CA PHE A 20 7.18 -2.25 -6.39
C PHE A 20 7.06 -3.72 -5.99
N TYR A 21 5.84 -4.21 -5.72
CA TYR A 21 5.62 -5.60 -5.31
C TYR A 21 6.00 -6.58 -6.42
N ARG A 22 5.69 -6.26 -7.68
CA ARG A 22 6.12 -7.03 -8.85
C ARG A 22 7.65 -7.11 -8.94
N GLY A 23 8.34 -5.98 -8.78
CA GLY A 23 9.79 -5.89 -8.79
C GLY A 23 10.43 -6.67 -7.63
N LEU A 24 9.85 -6.59 -6.44
CA LEU A 24 10.29 -7.34 -5.26
C LEU A 24 10.08 -8.85 -5.44
N SER A 25 9.00 -9.27 -6.10
CA SER A 25 8.72 -10.67 -6.40
C SER A 25 9.78 -11.30 -7.30
N GLY A 26 10.37 -10.51 -8.19
CA GLY A 26 11.51 -10.90 -9.02
C GLY A 26 12.83 -11.06 -8.26
N LYS A 27 12.96 -10.51 -7.04
CA LYS A 27 14.18 -10.54 -6.22
C LYS A 27 14.19 -11.67 -5.19
N VAL A 28 13.03 -12.19 -4.81
CA VAL A 28 12.92 -13.27 -3.82
C VAL A 28 12.90 -14.63 -4.51
N GLU A 29 13.41 -15.66 -3.83
CA GLU A 29 13.40 -17.03 -4.37
C GLU A 29 12.30 -17.90 -3.74
N ASN A 30 11.94 -17.61 -2.49
CA ASN A 30 10.96 -18.38 -1.73
C ASN A 30 9.55 -18.31 -2.36
N PRO A 31 8.90 -19.45 -2.66
CA PRO A 31 7.56 -19.47 -3.26
C PRO A 31 6.47 -18.80 -2.41
N GLY A 32 6.55 -18.91 -1.08
CA GLY A 32 5.60 -18.27 -0.17
C GLY A 32 5.72 -16.74 -0.18
N MET A 33 6.95 -16.23 -0.26
CA MET A 33 7.20 -14.79 -0.46
C MET A 33 6.63 -14.30 -1.79
N LYS A 34 6.88 -15.04 -2.89
CA LYS A 34 6.33 -14.71 -4.21
C LYS A 34 4.81 -14.67 -4.21
N SER A 35 4.16 -15.64 -3.53
CA SER A 35 2.70 -15.67 -3.43
C SER A 35 2.17 -14.41 -2.76
N ILE A 36 2.74 -14.03 -1.61
CA ILE A 36 2.30 -12.83 -0.88
C ILE A 36 2.54 -11.56 -1.69
N LEU A 37 3.72 -11.42 -2.30
CA LEU A 37 4.02 -10.25 -3.13
C LEU A 37 3.07 -10.14 -4.32
N LYS A 38 2.68 -11.27 -4.91
CA LYS A 38 1.69 -11.31 -5.97
C LYS A 38 0.30 -10.93 -5.46
N GLU A 39 -0.13 -11.44 -4.29
CA GLU A 39 -1.39 -11.03 -3.66
C GLU A 39 -1.40 -9.51 -3.39
N LEU A 40 -0.29 -8.94 -2.91
CA LEU A 40 -0.15 -7.50 -2.68
C LEU A 40 -0.21 -6.70 -3.98
N GLU A 41 0.47 -7.15 -5.04
CA GLU A 41 0.39 -6.57 -6.38
C GLU A 41 -1.05 -6.57 -6.91
N GLU A 42 -1.74 -7.71 -6.85
CA GLU A 42 -3.15 -7.86 -7.30
C GLU A 42 -4.07 -6.89 -6.54
N MET A 43 -3.88 -6.72 -5.23
CA MET A 43 -4.63 -5.74 -4.46
C MET A 43 -4.39 -4.30 -4.92
N GLU A 44 -3.16 -3.94 -5.35
CA GLU A 44 -2.89 -2.60 -5.89
C GLU A 44 -3.53 -2.41 -7.27
N GLU A 45 -3.57 -3.46 -8.09
CA GLU A 45 -4.27 -3.45 -9.39
C GLU A 45 -5.79 -3.28 -9.24
N GLU A 46 -6.40 -3.88 -8.22
CA GLU A 46 -7.81 -3.65 -7.86
C GLU A 46 -8.05 -2.17 -7.52
N HIS A 47 -7.15 -1.57 -6.73
CA HIS A 47 -7.23 -0.15 -6.39
C HIS A 47 -7.05 0.75 -7.61
N LEU A 48 -6.09 0.45 -8.49
CA LEU A 48 -5.88 1.17 -9.75
C LEU A 48 -7.14 1.13 -10.61
N THR A 49 -7.78 -0.02 -10.71
CA THR A 49 -9.02 -0.19 -11.47
C THR A 49 -10.13 0.68 -10.89
N TYR A 50 -10.29 0.67 -9.57
CA TYR A 50 -11.26 1.50 -8.87
C TYR A 50 -11.04 3.00 -9.11
N ILE A 51 -9.81 3.48 -8.88
CA ILE A 51 -9.43 4.88 -8.99
C ILE A 51 -9.54 5.37 -10.45
N SER A 52 -9.16 4.53 -11.42
CA SER A 52 -9.32 4.85 -12.84
C SER A 52 -10.77 5.10 -13.21
N GLY A 53 -11.69 4.31 -12.66
CA GLY A 53 -13.13 4.51 -12.82
C GLY A 53 -13.57 5.90 -12.31
N LYS A 54 -13.09 6.30 -11.13
CA LYS A 54 -13.38 7.62 -10.56
C LYS A 54 -12.81 8.77 -11.38
N ILE A 55 -11.59 8.64 -11.88
CA ILE A 55 -10.97 9.63 -12.77
C ILE A 55 -11.79 9.77 -14.06
N ALA A 56 -12.18 8.66 -14.67
CA ALA A 56 -12.97 8.65 -15.89
C ALA A 56 -14.36 9.29 -15.70
N GLU A 57 -15.04 9.00 -14.58
CA GLU A 57 -16.31 9.64 -14.23
C GLU A 57 -16.20 11.16 -14.10
N ILE A 58 -15.10 11.66 -13.54
CA ILE A 58 -14.86 13.10 -13.39
C ILE A 58 -14.57 13.74 -14.75
N ARG A 59 -13.66 13.16 -15.54
CA ARG A 59 -13.32 13.67 -16.88
C ARG A 59 -14.49 13.64 -17.85
N ALA A 60 -15.39 12.66 -17.74
CA ALA A 60 -16.61 12.63 -18.53
C ALA A 60 -17.57 13.80 -18.22
N LYS A 61 -17.54 14.32 -16.99
CA LYS A 61 -18.33 15.49 -16.57
C LYS A 61 -17.64 16.81 -16.90
N TYR A 62 -16.31 16.82 -16.93
CA TYR A 62 -15.46 18.00 -17.11
C TYR A 62 -14.34 17.69 -18.12
N PRO A 63 -14.65 17.59 -19.43
CA PRO A 63 -13.70 17.19 -20.46
C PRO A 63 -12.55 18.19 -20.69
N GLU A 64 -12.66 19.40 -20.15
CA GLU A 64 -11.65 20.45 -20.22
C GLU A 64 -10.50 20.31 -19.21
N LEU A 65 -10.59 19.38 -18.26
CA LEU A 65 -9.55 19.15 -17.25
C LEU A 65 -8.26 18.60 -17.87
N SER A 66 -7.12 19.07 -17.36
CA SER A 66 -5.78 18.67 -17.82
C SER A 66 -5.47 17.18 -17.57
N ASP A 67 -4.63 16.60 -18.42
CA ASP A 67 -4.10 15.24 -18.25
C ASP A 67 -2.88 15.17 -17.31
N GLU A 68 -2.33 16.31 -16.90
CA GLU A 68 -1.16 16.36 -16.02
C GLU A 68 -1.47 15.78 -14.64
N MET A 69 -0.69 14.76 -14.25
CA MET A 69 -0.80 14.12 -12.94
C MET A 69 0.30 14.64 -12.03
N ALA A 70 -0.05 15.01 -10.80
CA ALA A 70 0.91 15.41 -9.79
C ALA A 70 1.85 14.24 -9.42
N SER A 71 3.14 14.56 -9.26
CA SER A 71 4.20 13.60 -8.97
C SER A 71 4.66 13.66 -7.52
N GLU A 72 5.20 12.52 -7.08
CA GLU A 72 6.03 12.23 -5.90
C GLU A 72 5.34 11.89 -4.57
N THR A 73 5.50 10.60 -4.19
CA THR A 73 6.15 10.22 -2.92
C THR A 73 6.83 8.85 -3.08
N ASP A 74 8.11 8.72 -2.71
CA ASP A 74 8.84 7.44 -2.68
C ASP A 74 8.71 6.78 -1.29
N ILE A 75 7.48 6.41 -0.90
CA ILE A 75 7.18 5.78 0.41
C ILE A 75 7.73 4.34 0.46
N TYR A 76 7.70 3.65 -0.67
CA TYR A 76 8.09 2.25 -0.77
C TYR A 76 9.58 2.03 -0.49
N GLN A 77 10.48 2.79 -1.13
CA GLN A 77 11.91 2.59 -0.94
C GLN A 77 12.37 2.99 0.46
N GLN A 78 11.74 4.00 1.07
CA GLN A 78 12.03 4.42 2.45
C GLN A 78 11.84 3.26 3.44
N GLN A 79 10.77 2.47 3.28
CA GLN A 79 10.51 1.33 4.17
C GLN A 79 11.45 0.16 3.92
N VAL A 80 11.81 -0.10 2.67
CA VAL A 80 12.85 -1.08 2.30
C VAL A 80 14.17 -0.77 3.02
N ASP A 81 14.63 0.48 2.90
CA ASP A 81 15.90 0.93 3.48
C ASP A 81 15.86 0.85 5.01
N LYS A 82 14.77 1.33 5.62
CA LYS A 82 14.57 1.33 7.08
C LYS A 82 14.58 -0.09 7.67
N MET A 83 14.01 -1.05 6.97
CA MET A 83 13.91 -2.44 7.44
C MET A 83 15.09 -3.32 7.03
N SER A 84 15.91 -2.89 6.06
CA SER A 84 16.97 -3.70 5.46
C SER A 84 16.45 -5.07 5.00
N ILE A 85 15.30 -5.06 4.31
CA ILE A 85 14.52 -6.27 3.98
C ILE A 85 15.31 -7.26 3.12
N GLU A 86 16.28 -6.78 2.35
CA GLU A 86 17.11 -7.57 1.44
C GLU A 86 17.87 -8.68 2.15
N LYS A 87 18.19 -8.49 3.44
CA LYS A 87 18.85 -9.50 4.28
C LYS A 87 18.01 -10.77 4.45
N TYR A 88 16.70 -10.68 4.22
CA TYR A 88 15.75 -11.77 4.44
C TYR A 88 15.18 -12.37 3.14
N PHE A 89 15.62 -11.92 1.96
CA PHE A 89 15.11 -12.42 0.67
C PHE A 89 15.38 -13.91 0.40
N HIS A 90 16.40 -14.46 1.06
CA HIS A 90 16.76 -15.88 1.00
C HIS A 90 16.40 -16.63 2.30
N ASP A 91 15.77 -15.97 3.28
CA ASP A 91 15.40 -16.58 4.55
C ASP A 91 14.07 -17.34 4.41
N GLU A 92 14.13 -18.68 4.43
CA GLU A 92 12.96 -19.55 4.33
C GLU A 92 12.06 -19.56 5.57
N ASN A 93 12.59 -19.09 6.71
CA ASN A 93 11.88 -19.08 7.97
C ASN A 93 11.20 -17.75 8.25
N LEU A 94 11.89 -16.64 8.01
CA LEU A 94 11.44 -15.30 8.39
C LEU A 94 11.11 -14.40 7.19
N GLY A 95 11.51 -14.75 5.97
CA GLY A 95 11.33 -13.87 4.80
C GLY A 95 9.87 -13.48 4.57
N LYS A 96 8.94 -14.44 4.65
CA LYS A 96 7.50 -14.20 4.55
C LYS A 96 7.00 -13.21 5.60
N TYR A 97 7.38 -13.41 6.87
CA TYR A 97 7.03 -12.50 7.96
C TYR A 97 7.51 -11.08 7.69
N PHE A 98 8.77 -10.92 7.25
CA PHE A 98 9.34 -9.61 7.04
C PHE A 98 8.73 -8.88 5.83
N ILE A 99 8.31 -9.60 4.79
CA ILE A 99 7.55 -9.02 3.67
C ILE A 99 6.19 -8.52 4.13
N LEU A 100 5.46 -9.33 4.91
CA LEU A 100 4.17 -8.90 5.46
C LEU A 100 4.32 -7.67 6.35
N ARG A 101 5.38 -7.61 7.15
CA ARG A 101 5.70 -6.47 7.99
C ARG A 101 6.07 -5.22 7.19
N LEU A 102 6.80 -5.38 6.07
CA LEU A 102 7.11 -4.30 5.15
C LEU A 102 5.83 -3.72 4.54
N ALA A 103 4.97 -4.58 3.99
CA ALA A 103 3.68 -4.16 3.43
C ALA A 103 2.84 -3.44 4.49
N TYR A 104 2.75 -3.99 5.70
CA TYR A 104 2.01 -3.38 6.80
C TYR A 104 2.47 -1.94 7.11
N PHE A 105 3.79 -1.69 7.17
CA PHE A 105 4.30 -0.35 7.46
C PHE A 105 4.13 0.62 6.28
N ILE A 106 4.18 0.13 5.05
CA ILE A 106 3.86 0.93 3.86
C ILE A 106 2.39 1.39 3.92
N GLU A 107 1.45 0.49 4.25
CA GLU A 107 0.04 0.88 4.38
C GLU A 107 -0.19 1.82 5.56
N ALA A 108 0.55 1.66 6.65
CA ALA A 108 0.50 2.58 7.78
C ALA A 108 0.96 4.00 7.38
N ASP A 109 2.01 4.12 6.57
CA ASP A 109 2.46 5.41 6.05
C ASP A 109 1.42 6.04 5.10
N PHE A 110 0.75 5.23 4.27
CA PHE A 110 -0.35 5.71 3.45
C PHE A 110 -1.55 6.17 4.27
N LEU A 111 -1.91 5.41 5.30
CA LEU A 111 -2.99 5.76 6.21
C LEU A 111 -2.71 7.10 6.93
N ASP A 112 -1.47 7.30 7.39
CA ASP A 112 -1.06 8.58 7.98
C ASP A 112 -1.10 9.72 6.95
N PHE A 113 -0.55 9.49 5.76
CA PHE A 113 -0.58 10.47 4.67
C PHE A 113 -2.02 10.90 4.28
N TYR A 114 -2.94 9.94 4.11
CA TYR A 114 -4.34 10.24 3.80
C TYR A 114 -5.05 10.89 4.98
N SER A 115 -4.76 10.48 6.22
CA SER A 115 -5.30 11.10 7.43
C SER A 115 -4.89 12.57 7.56
N GLN A 116 -3.62 12.89 7.29
CA GLN A 116 -3.12 14.26 7.25
C GLN A 116 -3.80 15.04 6.11
N SER A 117 -3.96 14.44 4.94
CA SER A 117 -4.63 15.05 3.77
C SER A 117 -6.11 15.34 4.04
N PHE A 118 -6.84 14.42 4.67
CA PHE A 118 -8.24 14.58 5.08
C PHE A 118 -8.44 15.75 6.05
N ARG A 119 -7.47 15.99 6.95
CA ARG A 119 -7.52 17.12 7.89
C ARG A 119 -7.20 18.45 7.20
N LYS A 120 -6.38 18.43 6.15
CA LYS A 120 -5.91 19.61 5.42
C LYS A 120 -6.91 20.11 4.38
N TYR A 121 -7.55 19.19 3.65
CA TYR A 121 -8.43 19.53 2.54
C TYR A 121 -9.90 19.57 2.96
N THR A 122 -10.72 20.23 2.14
CA THR A 122 -12.17 20.42 2.36
C THR A 122 -12.95 20.08 1.09
N GLY A 123 -14.28 19.97 1.19
CA GLY A 123 -15.13 19.68 0.04
C GLY A 123 -14.92 18.27 -0.52
N GLU A 124 -14.93 18.14 -1.85
CA GLU A 124 -14.91 16.83 -2.51
C GLU A 124 -13.60 16.05 -2.33
N SER A 125 -12.44 16.72 -2.30
CA SER A 125 -11.15 16.04 -2.07
C SER A 125 -11.06 15.45 -0.67
N LYS A 126 -11.71 16.08 0.33
CA LYS A 126 -11.82 15.51 1.68
C LYS A 126 -12.56 14.17 1.66
N GLN A 127 -13.65 14.05 0.90
CA GLN A 127 -14.41 12.80 0.78
C GLN A 127 -13.59 11.68 0.13
N VAL A 128 -12.72 12.02 -0.84
CA VAL A 128 -11.80 11.07 -1.44
C VAL A 128 -10.83 10.51 -0.40
N PHE A 129 -10.20 11.37 0.40
CA PHE A 129 -9.28 10.89 1.44
C PHE A 129 -9.98 10.09 2.55
N GLU A 130 -11.22 10.42 2.90
CA GLU A 130 -12.03 9.64 3.83
C GLU A 130 -12.23 8.20 3.35
N GLU A 131 -12.63 8.04 2.09
CA GLU A 131 -12.80 6.73 1.46
C GLU A 131 -11.50 5.93 1.42
N LEU A 132 -10.39 6.57 1.06
CA LEU A 132 -9.08 5.94 0.99
C LEU A 132 -8.59 5.47 2.36
N ILE A 133 -8.84 6.26 3.42
CA ILE A 133 -8.55 5.87 4.81
C ILE A 133 -9.30 4.58 5.17
N GLU A 134 -10.57 4.46 4.81
CA GLU A 134 -11.34 3.23 5.08
C GLU A 134 -10.79 2.02 4.31
N MET A 135 -10.31 2.22 3.08
CA MET A 135 -9.67 1.17 2.29
C MET A 135 -8.36 0.70 2.95
N GLU A 136 -7.49 1.64 3.35
CA GLU A 136 -6.22 1.27 3.99
C GLU A 136 -6.39 0.64 5.37
N HIS A 137 -7.36 1.09 6.18
CA HIS A 137 -7.65 0.42 7.46
C HIS A 137 -8.02 -1.05 7.27
N LYS A 138 -8.82 -1.38 6.24
CA LYS A 138 -9.16 -2.77 5.92
C LYS A 138 -7.91 -3.57 5.55
N ARG A 139 -7.00 -2.98 4.78
CA ARG A 139 -5.71 -3.59 4.42
C ARG A 139 -4.80 -3.82 5.61
N VAL A 140 -4.55 -2.81 6.42
CA VAL A 140 -3.72 -2.90 7.64
C VAL A 140 -4.24 -4.01 8.56
N LYS A 141 -5.56 -4.10 8.74
CA LYS A 141 -6.19 -5.15 9.54
C LYS A 141 -6.00 -6.55 8.95
N TRP A 142 -6.16 -6.70 7.63
CA TRP A 142 -5.93 -7.97 6.95
C TRP A 142 -4.45 -8.39 7.04
N MET A 143 -3.51 -7.47 6.79
CA MET A 143 -2.07 -7.73 6.89
C MET A 143 -1.66 -8.11 8.31
N LYS A 144 -2.18 -7.41 9.33
CA LYS A 144 -1.96 -7.78 10.73
C LYS A 144 -2.42 -9.22 11.00
N GLY A 145 -3.59 -9.63 10.51
CA GLY A 145 -4.05 -11.02 10.64
C GLY A 145 -3.12 -12.03 9.99
N MET A 146 -2.54 -11.69 8.82
CA MET A 146 -1.54 -12.52 8.14
C MET A 146 -0.23 -12.60 8.92
N ILE A 147 0.22 -11.49 9.52
CA ILE A 147 1.42 -11.43 10.38
C ILE A 147 1.21 -12.30 11.63
N ASP A 148 0.08 -12.12 12.33
CA ASP A 148 -0.23 -12.87 13.56
C ASP A 148 -0.31 -14.38 13.28
N LYS A 149 -0.86 -14.76 12.12
CA LYS A 149 -0.88 -16.15 11.65
C LYS A 149 0.54 -16.68 11.41
N GLU A 150 1.39 -15.93 10.72
CA GLU A 150 2.78 -16.35 10.45
C GLU A 150 3.59 -16.51 11.74
N ILE A 151 3.41 -15.59 12.70
CA ILE A 151 4.01 -15.68 14.04
C ILE A 151 3.62 -16.99 14.72
N GLY A 152 2.33 -17.33 14.70
CA GLY A 152 1.82 -18.57 15.28
C GLY A 152 2.35 -19.83 14.58
N GLU A 153 2.32 -19.86 13.25
CA GLU A 153 2.79 -21.01 12.45
C GLU A 153 4.28 -21.28 12.62
N LYS A 154 5.09 -20.22 12.78
CA LYS A 154 6.54 -20.30 12.96
C LYS A 154 6.99 -20.40 14.41
N GLY A 155 6.07 -20.28 15.38
CA GLY A 155 6.38 -20.27 16.81
C GLY A 155 7.22 -19.07 17.24
N LEU A 156 7.06 -17.93 16.57
CA LEU A 156 7.75 -16.68 16.90
C LEU A 156 7.13 -16.05 18.16
N SER A 157 7.94 -15.32 18.94
CA SER A 157 7.46 -14.62 20.14
C SER A 157 6.60 -13.41 19.76
N PRO A 158 5.31 -13.35 20.14
CA PRO A 158 4.47 -12.19 19.83
C PRO A 158 5.02 -10.87 20.39
N ASP A 159 5.69 -10.90 21.54
CA ASP A 159 6.28 -9.71 22.18
C ASP A 159 7.36 -9.04 21.33
N LEU A 160 8.02 -9.80 20.45
CA LEU A 160 9.09 -9.31 19.58
C LEU A 160 8.62 -9.06 18.15
N TYR A 161 7.63 -9.83 17.69
CA TYR A 161 7.27 -9.90 16.28
C TYR A 161 5.89 -9.33 15.95
N SER A 162 5.02 -9.08 16.93
CA SER A 162 3.73 -8.46 16.66
C SER A 162 3.88 -7.02 16.16
N VAL A 163 2.89 -6.59 15.39
CA VAL A 163 2.68 -5.18 15.04
C VAL A 163 1.51 -4.65 15.86
N GLU A 164 1.59 -3.37 16.23
CA GLU A 164 0.52 -2.67 16.95
C GLU A 164 -0.75 -2.57 16.08
N GLU A 165 -1.87 -2.18 16.65
CA GLU A 165 -3.06 -1.84 15.86
C GLU A 165 -3.04 -0.34 15.59
N ILE A 166 -3.23 0.06 14.32
CA ILE A 166 -3.14 1.45 13.83
C ILE A 166 -4.52 1.90 13.32
#